data_AF-K1PKN6-F1
#
_entry.id   AF-K1PKN6-F1
#
_cell.length_a   1.000
_cell.length_b   1.000
_cell.length_c   1.000
_cell.angle_alpha   90.00
_cell.angle_beta   90.00
_cell.angle_gamma   90.00
#
_symmetry.space_group_name_H-M   'P 1'
#
loop_
_entity.id
_entity.type
_entity.pdbx_description
1 polymer ?
#
loop_
_entity_poly.entity_id
_entity_poly.type
_entity_poly.pdbx_seq_one_letter_code
_entity_poly.pdbx_strand_id
1 'polypeptide(L)'
;MSSSFFVLPVLALLSHGTFAALPDSVCKTSLWNGITESMIKTSNPSARHVMNARLDCCPDKKDKGGWCGDTHGSPDHWIEVDFPQGAGIRGLVIQKPQDGHGEYVKTISVQFMLVGTSQWQYLSSDPTKPQELNALSGTTDTATITITPGVAVSKFKINILSFNRSPCLRFDLLGCSNYKDLCPNTCLNGGQCIAENQCSCPGNYNGHRCENLSTTYTAQHTDDHRIEQFF
;
A
#
# COMPACT_ATOMS: atom_id res chain seq x y z
N MET A 1 1.29 24.67 18.36
CA MET A 1 0.41 24.74 17.17
C MET A 1 0.36 23.33 16.61
N SER A 2 -0.66 22.57 17.01
CA SER A 2 -0.80 21.15 16.68
C SER A 2 -1.68 21.04 15.45
N SER A 3 -1.12 20.62 14.33
CA SER A 3 -1.89 20.31 13.13
C SER A 3 -2.67 19.02 13.38
N SER A 4 -3.99 19.13 13.52
CA SER A 4 -4.89 17.98 13.60
C SER A 4 -4.83 17.21 12.27
N PHE A 5 -4.15 16.07 12.29
CA PHE A 5 -4.22 15.08 11.22
C PHE A 5 -5.58 14.39 11.26
N PHE A 6 -6.35 14.52 10.17
CA PHE A 6 -7.49 13.64 9.93
C PHE A 6 -6.96 12.22 9.70
N VAL A 7 -6.88 11.43 10.76
CA VAL A 7 -6.84 9.97 10.64
C VAL A 7 -8.26 9.59 10.22
N LEU A 8 -8.46 9.26 8.94
CA LEU A 8 -9.72 8.66 8.51
C LEU A 8 -9.87 7.33 9.26
N PRO A 9 -10.87 7.19 10.14
CA PRO A 9 -11.18 5.88 10.69
C PRO A 9 -11.72 5.05 9.54
N VAL A 10 -10.96 4.05 9.11
CA VAL A 10 -11.53 2.97 8.31
C VAL A 10 -12.48 2.23 9.25
N LEU A 11 -13.78 2.45 9.03
CA LEU A 11 -14.94 1.86 9.72
C LEU A 11 -15.24 2.33 11.15
N ALA A 12 -16.14 3.30 11.24
CA ALA A 12 -17.36 3.16 12.05
C ALA A 12 -18.45 4.11 11.52
N LEU A 13 -19.63 3.55 11.26
CA LEU A 13 -20.84 4.13 10.61
C LEU A 13 -20.84 4.10 9.07
N LEU A 14 -20.95 2.89 8.51
CA LEU A 14 -21.48 2.72 7.15
C LEU A 14 -22.99 2.42 7.25
N SER A 15 -23.80 3.36 6.79
CA SER A 15 -25.00 2.97 6.04
C SER A 15 -24.54 2.05 4.91
N HIS A 16 -25.25 0.95 4.69
CA HIS A 16 -24.86 -0.15 3.80
C HIS A 16 -24.93 0.25 2.31
N GLY A 17 -24.07 1.17 1.88
CA GLY A 17 -23.64 1.25 0.50
C GLY A 17 -22.58 0.18 0.29
N THR A 18 -22.95 -1.02 -0.14
CA THR A 18 -21.97 -1.99 -0.63
C THR A 18 -21.35 -1.42 -1.90
N PHE A 19 -20.20 -0.76 -1.78
CA PHE A 19 -19.40 -0.41 -2.93
C PHE A 19 -19.00 -1.72 -3.62
N ALA A 20 -19.41 -1.87 -4.88
CA ALA A 20 -19.01 -3.03 -5.66
C ALA A 20 -17.48 -3.01 -5.81
N ALA A 21 -16.83 -4.08 -5.38
CA ALA A 21 -15.42 -4.28 -5.67
C ALA A 21 -15.20 -4.26 -7.19
N LEU A 22 -14.10 -3.66 -7.63
CA LEU A 22 -13.63 -3.73 -9.00
C LEU A 22 -13.46 -5.19 -9.40
N PRO A 23 -13.87 -5.54 -10.63
CA PRO A 23 -13.60 -6.87 -11.18
C PRO A 23 -12.11 -7.19 -11.13
N ASP A 24 -11.77 -8.47 -10.99
CA ASP A 24 -10.38 -8.95 -11.02
C ASP A 24 -9.68 -8.67 -12.36
N SER A 25 -10.45 -8.43 -13.43
CA SER A 25 -9.91 -8.00 -14.72
C SER A 25 -9.36 -6.57 -14.72
N VAL A 26 -9.63 -5.78 -13.68
CA VAL A 26 -9.23 -4.37 -13.58
C VAL A 26 -8.14 -4.20 -12.52
N CYS A 27 -7.03 -3.56 -12.89
CA CYS A 27 -5.93 -3.19 -11.99
C CYS A 27 -5.45 -4.36 -11.10
N LYS A 28 -5.31 -5.58 -11.65
CA LYS A 28 -4.84 -6.76 -10.90
C LYS A 28 -3.79 -7.57 -11.67
N THR A 29 -2.88 -6.87 -12.34
CA THR A 29 -1.77 -7.45 -13.10
C THR A 29 -0.46 -7.34 -12.33
N SER A 30 0.51 -8.19 -12.64
CA SER A 30 1.88 -8.08 -12.11
C SER A 30 2.47 -6.69 -12.36
N LEU A 31 3.04 -6.08 -11.32
CA LEU A 31 3.74 -4.80 -11.43
C LEU A 31 5.23 -4.93 -11.72
N TRP A 32 5.80 -6.15 -11.71
CA TRP A 32 7.22 -6.36 -11.96
C TRP A 32 7.71 -5.87 -13.32
N ASN A 33 6.83 -5.81 -14.34
CA ASN A 33 7.20 -5.28 -15.65
C ASN A 33 7.57 -3.78 -15.60
N GLY A 34 7.12 -3.04 -14.58
CA GLY A 34 7.42 -1.62 -14.39
C GLY A 34 8.37 -1.31 -13.23
N ILE A 35 8.71 -2.31 -12.39
CA ILE A 35 9.62 -2.12 -11.25
C ILE A 35 11.07 -2.28 -11.72
N THR A 36 11.89 -1.27 -11.43
CA THR A 36 13.33 -1.27 -11.70
C THR A 36 14.13 -1.35 -10.40
N GLU A 37 15.42 -1.70 -10.48
CA GLU A 37 16.28 -1.83 -9.30
C GLU A 37 16.33 -0.57 -8.44
N SER A 38 16.36 0.62 -9.05
CA SER A 38 16.41 1.90 -8.34
C SER A 38 15.13 2.21 -7.55
N MET A 39 14.03 1.52 -7.85
CA MET A 39 12.78 1.64 -7.13
C MET A 39 12.76 0.78 -5.87
N ILE A 40 13.67 -0.19 -5.71
CA ILE A 40 13.63 -1.11 -4.58
C ILE A 40 14.71 -0.76 -3.56
N LYS A 41 14.29 -0.68 -2.29
CA LYS A 41 15.18 -0.50 -1.13
C LYS A 41 15.00 -1.67 -0.20
N THR A 42 16.06 -2.02 0.52
CA THR A 42 16.05 -3.15 1.45
C THR A 42 16.81 -2.80 2.72
N SER A 43 16.49 -3.47 3.81
CA SER A 43 17.23 -3.29 5.08
C SER A 43 18.70 -3.75 5.00
N ASN A 44 19.05 -4.63 4.06
CA ASN A 44 20.43 -5.01 3.77
C ASN A 44 20.68 -5.02 2.24
N PRO A 45 21.14 -3.90 1.67
CA PRO A 45 21.41 -3.81 0.22
C PRO A 45 22.62 -4.63 -0.23
N SER A 46 23.46 -5.11 0.70
CA SER A 46 24.70 -5.83 0.38
C SER A 46 24.54 -7.36 0.37
N ALA A 47 23.39 -7.91 0.78
CA ALA A 47 23.20 -9.35 0.94
C ALA A 47 23.16 -10.13 -0.38
N ARG A 48 22.21 -9.78 -1.26
CA ARG A 48 21.97 -10.40 -2.58
C ARG A 48 21.34 -9.37 -3.50
N HIS A 49 21.50 -9.55 -4.81
CA HIS A 49 20.92 -8.67 -5.81
C HIS A 49 19.40 -8.55 -5.62
N VAL A 50 18.90 -7.34 -5.39
CA VAL A 50 17.51 -7.11 -4.96
C VAL A 50 16.49 -7.60 -5.99
N MET A 51 16.81 -7.52 -7.28
CA MET A 51 15.96 -8.04 -8.36
C MET A 51 15.71 -9.56 -8.31
N ASN A 52 16.48 -10.33 -7.53
CA ASN A 52 16.17 -11.73 -7.28
C ASN A 52 14.90 -11.91 -6.44
N ALA A 53 14.39 -10.85 -5.80
CA ALA A 53 13.11 -10.84 -5.10
C ALA A 53 11.89 -10.97 -6.04
N ARG A 54 12.08 -10.93 -7.36
CA ARG A 54 10.97 -11.10 -8.32
C ARG A 54 10.35 -12.49 -8.23
N LEU A 55 9.01 -12.55 -8.22
CA LEU A 55 8.23 -13.79 -8.35
C LEU A 55 8.69 -14.57 -9.58
N ASP A 56 8.87 -15.88 -9.43
CA ASP A 56 9.35 -16.79 -10.48
C ASP A 56 10.70 -16.41 -11.11
N CYS A 57 11.44 -15.47 -10.51
CA CYS A 57 12.86 -15.32 -10.81
C CYS A 57 13.59 -16.64 -10.44
N CYS A 58 14.66 -17.10 -11.06
CA CYS A 58 15.45 -16.57 -12.14
C CYS A 58 15.81 -17.79 -13.00
N PRO A 59 15.09 -18.07 -14.11
CA PRO A 59 15.20 -19.36 -14.81
C PRO A 59 16.62 -19.68 -15.30
N ASP A 60 17.38 -18.63 -15.63
CA ASP A 60 18.64 -18.75 -16.37
C ASP A 60 19.91 -18.47 -15.54
N LYS A 61 19.81 -18.28 -14.22
CA LYS A 61 20.96 -17.88 -13.38
C LYS A 61 21.41 -18.96 -12.38
N LYS A 62 22.74 -19.01 -12.18
CA LYS A 62 23.40 -19.64 -10.99
C LYS A 62 22.95 -19.01 -9.66
N ASP A 63 22.33 -17.82 -9.73
CA ASP A 63 21.76 -17.09 -8.60
C ASP A 63 20.42 -17.71 -8.20
N LYS A 64 20.52 -18.89 -7.60
CA LYS A 64 19.43 -19.52 -6.86
C LYS A 64 18.93 -18.54 -5.78
N GLY A 65 17.63 -18.28 -5.76
CA GLY A 65 16.96 -17.73 -4.58
C GLY A 65 16.17 -16.44 -4.79
N GLY A 66 15.86 -15.80 -3.67
CA GLY A 66 15.14 -14.54 -3.53
C GLY A 66 16.06 -13.46 -2.95
N TRP A 67 15.46 -12.33 -2.55
CA TRP A 67 16.16 -11.42 -1.64
C TRP A 67 16.16 -12.00 -0.23
N CYS A 68 17.27 -11.83 0.49
CA CYS A 68 17.45 -12.26 1.87
C CYS A 68 18.01 -11.11 2.71
N GLY A 69 17.40 -10.83 3.86
CA GLY A 69 17.99 -9.95 4.88
C GLY A 69 19.16 -10.58 5.64
N ASP A 70 19.88 -9.78 6.42
CA ASP A 70 20.96 -10.24 7.31
C ASP A 70 20.42 -11.03 8.49
N THR A 71 21.14 -12.05 8.97
CA THR A 71 20.82 -12.76 10.22
C THR A 71 21.73 -12.35 11.39
N HIS A 72 22.75 -11.51 11.16
CA HIS A 72 23.80 -11.19 12.14
C HIS A 72 23.66 -9.79 12.73
N GLY A 73 22.57 -9.54 13.47
CA GLY A 73 22.45 -8.38 14.35
C GLY A 73 21.60 -7.20 13.85
N SER A 74 20.90 -7.34 12.72
CA SER A 74 19.85 -6.39 12.34
C SER A 74 18.49 -6.89 12.88
N PRO A 75 17.78 -6.12 13.73
CA PRO A 75 16.48 -6.54 14.25
C PRO A 75 15.37 -6.45 13.19
N ASP A 76 15.54 -5.63 12.16
CA ASP A 76 14.49 -5.31 11.20
C ASP A 76 14.85 -5.77 9.79
N HIS A 77 13.98 -6.57 9.19
CA HIS A 77 14.13 -7.00 7.80
C HIS A 77 12.95 -6.51 6.98
N TRP A 78 13.25 -5.74 5.93
CA TRP A 78 12.22 -5.17 5.09
C TRP A 78 12.69 -4.99 3.66
N ILE A 79 11.72 -5.01 2.76
CA ILE A 79 11.85 -4.64 1.36
C ILE A 79 10.77 -3.61 1.02
N GLU A 80 11.17 -2.53 0.38
CA GLU A 80 10.35 -1.37 0.04
C GLU A 80 10.42 -1.13 -1.46
N VAL A 81 9.28 -0.80 -2.08
CA VAL A 81 9.17 -0.37 -3.47
C VAL A 81 8.66 1.06 -3.51
N ASP A 82 9.41 1.93 -4.17
CA ASP A 82 9.08 3.32 -4.45
C ASP A 82 8.35 3.42 -5.80
N PHE A 83 7.19 4.07 -5.82
CA PHE A 83 6.41 4.37 -7.02
C PHE A 83 6.30 5.89 -7.20
N PRO A 84 7.28 6.55 -7.85
CA PRO A 84 7.29 8.02 -7.96
C PRO A 84 6.04 8.61 -8.62
N GLN A 85 5.43 7.88 -9.56
CA GLN A 85 4.19 8.29 -10.24
C GLN A 85 2.92 7.70 -9.59
N GLY A 86 3.08 6.97 -8.49
CA GLY A 86 2.03 6.20 -7.82
C GLY A 86 1.69 4.88 -8.53
N ALA A 87 1.23 3.90 -7.76
CA ALA A 87 0.71 2.63 -8.28
C ALA A 87 -0.56 2.22 -7.52
N GLY A 88 -1.46 1.52 -8.18
CA GLY A 88 -2.61 0.89 -7.54
C GLY A 88 -2.25 -0.53 -7.13
N ILE A 89 -2.40 -0.89 -5.86
CA ILE A 89 -2.08 -2.23 -5.34
C ILE A 89 -3.35 -2.91 -4.84
N ARG A 90 -3.66 -4.09 -5.36
CA ARG A 90 -4.82 -4.92 -4.99
C ARG A 90 -4.40 -6.28 -4.41
N GLY A 91 -3.13 -6.64 -4.49
CA GLY A 91 -2.64 -7.88 -3.91
C GLY A 91 -1.12 -7.92 -3.79
N LEU A 92 -0.66 -8.81 -2.91
CA LEU A 92 0.74 -9.14 -2.70
C LEU A 92 0.87 -10.67 -2.81
N VAL A 93 1.69 -11.14 -3.75
CA VAL A 93 2.09 -12.54 -3.83
C VAL A 93 3.45 -12.67 -3.16
N ILE A 94 3.64 -13.71 -2.35
CA ILE A 94 4.92 -14.03 -1.72
C ILE A 94 5.24 -15.48 -2.06
N GLN A 95 6.48 -15.76 -2.45
CA GLN A 95 6.95 -17.08 -2.86
C GLN A 95 8.27 -17.41 -2.15
N LYS A 96 8.47 -18.69 -1.85
CA LYS A 96 9.76 -19.17 -1.32
C LYS A 96 10.90 -18.88 -2.32
N PRO A 97 12.08 -18.51 -1.82
CA PRO A 97 13.31 -18.61 -2.60
C PRO A 97 13.52 -20.01 -3.15
N GLN A 98 14.10 -20.13 -4.34
CA GLN A 98 14.61 -21.39 -4.85
C GLN A 98 16.08 -21.55 -4.50
N ASP A 99 16.40 -21.71 -3.21
CA ASP A 99 17.78 -21.84 -2.73
C ASP A 99 18.11 -23.22 -2.14
N GLY A 100 17.12 -24.10 -1.95
CA GLY A 100 17.34 -25.50 -1.53
C GLY A 100 17.86 -25.66 -0.09
N HIS A 101 18.09 -24.56 0.62
CA HIS A 101 18.54 -24.54 2.00
C HIS A 101 17.38 -24.32 3.00
N GLY A 102 16.16 -24.07 2.47
CA GLY A 102 14.92 -24.06 3.23
C GLY A 102 14.64 -22.75 3.96
N GLU A 103 15.27 -21.65 3.57
CA GLU A 103 15.04 -20.31 4.08
C GLU A 103 13.74 -19.74 3.51
N TYR A 104 12.89 -19.18 4.37
CA TYR A 104 11.70 -18.47 3.92
C TYR A 104 11.11 -17.58 5.01
N VAL A 105 10.49 -16.47 4.59
CA VAL A 105 9.65 -15.66 5.47
C VAL A 105 8.40 -16.43 5.89
N LYS A 106 8.06 -16.39 7.18
CA LYS A 106 6.85 -17.04 7.72
C LYS A 106 5.72 -16.04 7.89
N THR A 107 6.00 -14.93 8.56
CA THR A 107 5.01 -13.90 8.86
C THR A 107 5.55 -12.51 8.57
N ILE A 108 4.66 -11.63 8.11
CA ILE A 108 4.99 -10.27 7.69
C ILE A 108 3.98 -9.26 8.25
N SER A 109 4.31 -7.98 8.17
CA SER A 109 3.34 -6.89 8.15
C SER A 109 3.60 -6.02 6.92
N VAL A 110 2.58 -5.26 6.50
CA VAL A 110 2.69 -4.36 5.35
C VAL A 110 2.49 -2.93 5.81
N GLN A 111 3.32 -2.03 5.29
CA GLN A 111 3.14 -0.58 5.38
C GLN A 111 3.10 0.05 4.00
N PHE A 112 2.40 1.17 3.88
CA PHE A 112 2.38 1.95 2.65
C PHE A 112 2.27 3.44 2.94
N MET A 113 2.66 4.26 1.97
CA MET A 113 2.30 5.67 1.91
C MET A 113 1.32 5.86 0.77
N LEU A 114 0.23 6.60 1.01
CA LEU A 114 -0.71 6.93 -0.06
C LEU A 114 -0.07 7.95 -1.02
N VAL A 115 -0.59 8.00 -2.25
CA VAL A 115 -0.23 9.10 -3.16
C VAL A 115 -0.64 10.43 -2.52
N GLY A 116 0.23 11.44 -2.60
CA GLY A 116 -0.03 12.77 -2.03
C GLY A 116 0.19 12.91 -0.52
N THR A 117 0.59 11.84 0.18
CA THR A 117 0.90 11.90 1.62
C THR A 117 2.37 11.59 1.91
N SER A 118 2.81 11.89 3.13
CA SER A 118 4.18 11.64 3.62
C SER A 118 4.22 10.70 4.83
N GLN A 119 3.09 10.10 5.19
CA GLN A 119 2.93 9.30 6.41
C GLN A 119 2.80 7.81 6.05
N TRP A 120 3.57 6.99 6.77
CA TRP A 120 3.40 5.54 6.75
C TRP A 120 2.15 5.14 7.51
N GLN A 121 1.46 4.14 6.98
CA GLN A 121 0.36 3.47 7.67
C GLN A 121 0.44 1.97 7.43
N TYR A 122 -0.04 1.19 8.39
CA TYR A 122 -0.10 -0.25 8.29
C TYR A 122 -1.35 -0.71 7.53
N LEU A 123 -1.19 -1.78 6.75
CA LEU A 123 -2.33 -2.56 6.29
C LEU A 123 -2.90 -3.34 7.48
N SER A 124 -3.84 -2.71 8.18
CA SER A 124 -4.40 -3.18 9.45
C SER A 124 -5.74 -2.49 9.71
N SER A 125 -6.56 -3.06 10.59
CA SER A 125 -7.77 -2.39 11.11
C SER A 125 -7.43 -1.13 11.91
N ASP A 126 -6.25 -1.11 12.55
CA ASP A 126 -5.68 0.08 13.19
C ASP A 126 -4.44 0.49 12.37
N PRO A 127 -4.51 1.56 11.56
CA PRO A 127 -3.43 1.94 10.64
C PRO A 127 -2.14 2.36 11.35
N THR A 128 -2.17 2.49 12.68
CA THR A 128 -1.00 2.80 13.51
C THR A 128 -0.27 1.56 14.03
N LYS A 129 -0.86 0.37 13.89
CA LYS A 129 -0.33 -0.88 14.45
C LYS A 129 -0.11 -1.95 13.37
N PRO A 130 1.02 -2.68 13.43
CA PRO A 130 1.25 -3.79 12.52
C PRO A 130 0.22 -4.90 12.75
N GLN A 131 -0.39 -5.34 11.66
CA GLN A 131 -1.10 -6.62 11.62
C GLN A 131 -0.13 -7.70 11.14
N GLU A 132 -0.03 -8.80 11.89
CA GLU A 132 0.73 -9.97 11.47
C GLU A 132 -0.08 -10.78 10.45
N LEU A 133 0.55 -11.03 9.30
CA LEU A 133 -0.01 -11.78 8.18
C LEU A 133 0.82 -13.03 7.96
N ASN A 134 0.16 -14.19 7.86
CA ASN A 134 0.80 -15.44 7.50
C ASN A 134 1.17 -15.42 6.01
N ALA A 135 2.45 -15.66 5.71
CA ALA A 135 2.97 -15.70 4.35
C ALA A 135 3.27 -17.15 3.93
N LEU A 136 4.34 -17.77 4.43
CA LEU A 136 4.78 -19.09 3.99
C LEU A 136 4.95 -20.05 5.17
N SER A 137 5.00 -21.35 4.87
CA SER A 137 5.10 -22.40 5.87
C SER A 137 5.89 -23.59 5.34
N GLY A 138 6.03 -24.65 6.15
CA GLY A 138 6.64 -25.90 5.68
C GLY A 138 5.89 -26.54 4.49
N THR A 139 4.60 -26.26 4.34
CA THR A 139 3.73 -26.80 3.29
C THR A 139 3.21 -25.76 2.29
N THR A 140 3.52 -24.48 2.51
CA THR A 140 3.06 -23.36 1.68
C THR A 140 4.25 -22.69 1.00
N ASP A 141 4.38 -22.89 -0.31
CA ASP A 141 5.49 -22.34 -1.10
C ASP A 141 5.16 -20.99 -1.74
N THR A 142 3.87 -20.67 -1.88
CA THR A 142 3.38 -19.39 -2.40
C THR A 142 2.10 -19.02 -1.67
N ALA A 143 1.97 -17.74 -1.33
CA ALA A 143 0.77 -17.18 -0.73
C ALA A 143 0.38 -15.87 -1.40
N THR A 144 -0.92 -15.61 -1.45
CA THR A 144 -1.50 -14.38 -2.00
C THR A 144 -2.28 -13.68 -0.90
N ILE A 145 -1.90 -12.44 -0.62
CA ILE A 145 -2.57 -11.54 0.31
C ILE A 145 -3.38 -10.56 -0.53
N THR A 146 -4.70 -10.64 -0.46
CA THR A 146 -5.60 -9.69 -1.12
C THR A 146 -5.64 -8.40 -0.32
N ILE A 147 -5.57 -7.26 -1.01
CA ILE A 147 -5.68 -5.92 -0.42
C ILE A 147 -7.02 -5.34 -0.86
N THR A 148 -7.97 -5.28 0.09
CA THR A 148 -9.33 -4.80 -0.14
C THR A 148 -9.70 -3.72 0.88
N PRO A 149 -10.11 -2.51 0.43
CA PRO A 149 -10.05 -2.05 -0.96
C PRO A 149 -8.60 -1.97 -1.47
N GLY A 150 -8.41 -2.07 -2.79
CA GLY A 150 -7.10 -1.76 -3.38
C GLY A 150 -6.65 -0.34 -3.03
N VAL A 151 -5.35 -0.12 -2.84
CA VAL A 151 -4.80 1.15 -2.34
C VAL A 151 -3.95 1.86 -3.38
N ALA A 152 -4.08 3.18 -3.49
CA ALA A 152 -3.24 4.00 -4.34
C ALA A 152 -2.01 4.49 -3.54
N VAL A 153 -0.83 3.99 -3.87
CA VAL A 153 0.37 4.18 -3.04
C VAL A 153 1.51 4.84 -3.80
N SER A 154 2.30 5.64 -3.07
CA SER A 154 3.60 6.15 -3.52
C SER A 154 4.76 5.27 -3.04
N LYS A 155 4.56 4.52 -1.95
CA LYS A 155 5.52 3.57 -1.38
C LYS A 155 4.79 2.35 -0.83
N PHE A 156 5.39 1.18 -0.99
CA PHE A 156 4.89 -0.07 -0.43
C PHE A 156 6.03 -0.84 0.25
N LYS A 157 5.83 -1.29 1.48
CA LYS A 157 6.87 -1.92 2.30
C LYS A 157 6.37 -3.21 2.92
N ILE A 158 7.15 -4.28 2.73
CA ILE A 158 6.96 -5.58 3.36
C ILE A 158 7.95 -5.66 4.50
N ASN A 159 7.44 -5.69 5.73
CA ASN A 159 8.23 -5.91 6.94
C ASN A 159 8.16 -7.39 7.30
N ILE A 160 9.29 -8.04 7.45
CA ILE A 160 9.38 -9.45 7.81
C ILE A 160 9.41 -9.55 9.34
N LEU A 161 8.44 -10.26 9.90
CA LEU A 161 8.30 -10.41 11.35
C LEU A 161 8.92 -11.71 11.84
N SER A 162 8.80 -12.79 11.07
CA SER A 162 9.43 -14.06 11.39
C SER A 162 9.81 -14.85 10.15
N PHE A 163 10.78 -15.74 10.29
CA PHE A 163 11.30 -16.54 9.18
C PHE A 163 11.84 -17.89 9.65
N ASN A 164 12.02 -18.81 8.70
CA ASN A 164 12.75 -20.05 8.90
C ASN A 164 14.18 -19.85 8.41
N ARG A 165 15.17 -20.05 9.27
CA ARG A 165 16.63 -19.88 9.02
C ARG A 165 17.08 -18.47 8.61
N SER A 166 16.53 -17.90 7.54
CA SER A 166 16.84 -16.53 7.09
C SER A 166 15.60 -15.84 6.48
N PRO A 167 15.53 -14.49 6.55
CA PRO A 167 14.42 -13.67 6.05
C PRO A 167 14.45 -13.55 4.52
N CYS A 168 14.23 -14.66 3.84
CA CYS A 168 14.32 -14.76 2.39
C CYS A 168 12.95 -14.84 1.72
N LEU A 169 12.75 -14.11 0.62
CA LEU A 169 11.50 -14.13 -0.13
C LEU A 169 11.67 -13.76 -1.61
N ARG A 170 10.68 -14.19 -2.39
CA ARG A 170 10.27 -13.57 -3.64
C ARG A 170 8.89 -12.98 -3.45
N PHE A 171 8.52 -11.96 -4.23
CA PHE A 171 7.19 -11.37 -4.18
C PHE A 171 6.75 -10.89 -5.55
N ASP A 172 5.46 -10.56 -5.69
CA ASP A 172 4.88 -9.72 -6.75
C ASP A 172 3.82 -8.80 -6.14
N LEU A 173 3.66 -7.62 -6.70
CA LEU A 173 2.55 -6.73 -6.39
C LEU A 173 1.56 -6.79 -7.53
N LEU A 174 0.33 -7.16 -7.22
CA LEU A 174 -0.77 -7.24 -8.19
C LEU A 174 -1.53 -5.92 -8.17
N GLY A 175 -1.70 -5.31 -9.33
CA GLY A 175 -2.11 -3.92 -9.40
C GLY A 175 -2.15 -3.33 -10.81
N CYS A 176 -1.95 -2.02 -10.87
CA CYS A 176 -1.78 -1.22 -12.07
C CYS A 176 -0.74 -0.12 -11.85
N SER A 177 0.07 0.15 -12.87
CA SER A 177 1.12 1.19 -12.81
C SER A 177 0.56 2.61 -12.77
N ASN A 178 -0.69 2.81 -13.19
CA ASN A 178 -1.43 4.04 -13.03
C ASN A 178 -2.47 3.87 -11.92
N TYR A 179 -2.20 4.39 -10.72
CA TYR A 179 -3.09 4.24 -9.58
C TYR A 179 -4.51 4.79 -9.81
N LYS A 180 -4.70 5.68 -10.79
CA LYS A 180 -6.03 6.22 -11.14
C LYS A 180 -6.98 5.16 -11.68
N ASP A 181 -6.47 4.04 -12.18
CA ASP A 181 -7.30 2.94 -12.70
C ASP A 181 -8.06 2.22 -11.56
N LEU A 182 -7.71 2.48 -10.28
CA LEU A 182 -8.52 2.09 -9.11
C LEU A 182 -9.83 2.88 -8.97
N CYS A 183 -9.95 4.03 -9.64
CA CYS A 183 -11.14 4.87 -9.62
C CYS A 183 -11.66 5.09 -11.05
N PRO A 184 -12.27 4.08 -11.71
CA PRO A 184 -12.74 4.21 -13.09
C PRO A 184 -13.70 5.38 -13.31
N ASN A 185 -14.53 5.68 -12.29
CA ASN A 185 -15.45 6.81 -12.36
C ASN A 185 -14.78 8.17 -12.16
N THR A 186 -13.47 8.25 -11.92
CA THR A 186 -12.68 9.48 -11.71
C THR A 186 -13.17 10.34 -10.52
N CYS A 187 -12.22 10.82 -9.72
CA CYS A 187 -12.49 11.82 -8.70
C CYS A 187 -12.68 13.20 -9.35
N LEU A 188 -13.78 13.88 -9.04
CA LEU A 188 -14.16 15.19 -9.57
C LEU A 188 -13.58 16.32 -8.70
N ASN A 189 -13.68 17.56 -9.19
CA ASN A 189 -13.35 18.78 -8.44
C ASN A 189 -11.96 18.78 -7.78
N GLY A 190 -10.97 18.16 -8.44
CA GLY A 190 -9.60 18.06 -7.93
C GLY A 190 -9.38 16.96 -6.88
N GLY A 191 -10.35 16.06 -6.69
CA GLY A 191 -10.23 14.90 -5.81
C GLY A 191 -9.10 13.96 -6.22
N GLN A 192 -8.50 13.31 -5.23
CA GLN A 192 -7.40 12.37 -5.41
C GLN A 192 -7.87 10.93 -5.15
N CYS A 193 -7.64 10.02 -6.09
CA CYS A 193 -7.90 8.59 -5.88
C CYS A 193 -6.91 8.04 -4.84
N ILE A 194 -7.42 7.56 -3.71
CA ILE A 194 -6.62 7.03 -2.59
C ILE A 194 -6.81 5.53 -2.39
N ALA A 195 -7.95 4.98 -2.83
CA ALA A 195 -8.23 3.56 -2.83
C ALA A 195 -9.29 3.22 -3.88
N GLU A 196 -9.59 1.95 -4.03
CA GLU A 196 -10.58 1.40 -4.96
C GLU A 196 -11.93 2.12 -4.83
N ASN A 197 -12.31 2.83 -5.89
CA ASN A 197 -13.47 3.74 -5.93
C ASN A 197 -13.48 4.82 -4.83
N GLN A 198 -12.40 5.07 -4.10
CA GLN A 198 -12.39 6.01 -2.99
C GLN A 198 -11.55 7.25 -3.29
N CYS A 199 -12.18 8.41 -3.16
CA CYS A 199 -11.57 9.72 -3.37
C CYS A 199 -11.30 10.46 -2.06
N SER A 200 -10.17 11.13 -1.97
CA SER A 200 -9.90 12.20 -1.02
C SER A 200 -10.33 13.53 -1.66
N CYS A 201 -11.22 14.26 -1.00
CA CYS A 201 -11.81 15.49 -1.54
C CYS A 201 -11.13 16.75 -1.00
N PRO A 202 -10.76 17.70 -1.88
CA PRO A 202 -10.15 18.95 -1.44
C PRO A 202 -11.19 19.94 -0.92
N GLY A 203 -10.75 20.81 0.00
CA GLY A 203 -11.51 21.96 0.48
C GLY A 203 -12.90 21.57 0.96
N ASN A 204 -13.92 22.16 0.32
CA ASN A 204 -15.32 21.98 0.68
C ASN A 204 -16.03 20.95 -0.21
N TYR A 205 -15.34 20.09 -0.94
CA TYR A 205 -16.03 19.05 -1.72
C TYR A 205 -16.27 17.79 -0.88
N ASN A 206 -17.39 17.13 -1.12
CA ASN A 206 -17.73 15.84 -0.53
C ASN A 206 -18.47 14.95 -1.55
N GLY A 207 -18.88 13.76 -1.11
CA GLY A 207 -19.44 12.74 -1.98
C GLY A 207 -18.38 11.71 -2.38
N HIS A 208 -18.84 10.64 -3.02
CA HIS A 208 -17.99 9.48 -3.31
C HIS A 208 -16.87 9.81 -4.31
N ARG A 209 -17.15 10.73 -5.22
CA ARG A 209 -16.26 11.24 -6.25
C ARG A 209 -15.96 12.73 -6.05
N CYS A 210 -16.21 13.30 -4.87
CA CYS A 210 -16.07 14.73 -4.62
C CYS A 210 -16.99 15.61 -5.50
N GLU A 211 -18.14 15.08 -5.89
CA GLU A 211 -19.11 15.70 -6.79
C GLU A 211 -19.92 16.83 -6.16
N ASN A 212 -20.04 16.85 -4.83
CA ASN A 212 -20.90 17.80 -4.13
C ASN A 212 -20.07 18.91 -3.48
N LEU A 213 -20.56 20.14 -3.56
CA LEU A 213 -20.05 21.24 -2.74
C LEU A 213 -20.71 21.19 -1.36
N SER A 214 -19.90 21.08 -0.32
CA SER A 214 -20.28 21.06 1.09
C SER A 214 -20.71 22.46 1.53
N THR A 215 -22.02 22.70 1.53
CA THR A 215 -22.65 23.96 1.96
C THR A 215 -22.58 24.19 3.48
N THR A 216 -22.11 23.21 4.26
CA THR A 216 -21.88 23.37 5.70
C THR A 216 -20.71 24.29 6.04
N TYR A 217 -19.81 24.58 5.09
CA TYR A 217 -18.71 25.53 5.32
C TYR A 217 -19.19 26.98 5.37
N THR A 218 -20.31 27.31 4.71
CA THR A 218 -20.88 28.67 4.79
C THR A 218 -21.60 28.93 6.11
N ALA A 219 -22.13 27.91 6.79
CA ALA A 219 -22.88 28.10 8.03
C ALA A 219 -21.98 28.40 9.26
N GLN A 220 -20.67 28.10 9.20
CA GLN A 220 -19.74 28.47 10.28
C GLN A 220 -19.04 29.81 10.05
N HIS A 221 -19.22 30.44 8.89
CA HIS A 221 -18.50 31.68 8.55
C HIS A 221 -19.43 32.89 8.29
N THR A 222 -20.75 32.74 8.43
CA THR A 222 -21.72 33.84 8.31
C THR A 222 -22.16 34.46 9.64
N ASP A 223 -21.68 33.98 10.78
CA ASP A 223 -22.06 34.52 12.11
C ASP A 223 -21.07 35.58 12.67
N ASP A 224 -20.11 36.05 11.87
CA ASP A 224 -19.20 37.15 12.24
C ASP A 224 -19.28 38.33 11.26
N HIS A 225 -20.49 38.85 11.06
CA HIS A 225 -20.69 40.20 10.53
C HIS A 225 -21.84 40.89 11.28
N ARG A 226 -21.63 41.14 12.58
CA ARG A 226 -22.31 42.27 13.24
C ARG A 226 -21.56 43.54 12.87
N ILE A 227 -22.11 44.29 11.93
CA ILE A 227 -21.79 45.70 11.75
C ILE A 227 -22.40 46.45 12.94
N GLU A 228 -21.59 46.78 13.94
CA GLU A 228 -21.83 47.97 14.75
C GLU A 228 -21.02 49.11 14.12
N GLN A 229 -21.68 49.94 13.31
CA GLN A 229 -21.20 51.29 13.02
C GLN A 229 -22.06 52.29 13.77
N PHE A 230 -21.40 52.95 14.72
CA PHE A 230 -21.77 54.23 15.28
C PHE A 230 -22.05 55.25 14.17
N PHE A 231 -23.25 55.85 14.19
CA PHE A 231 -23.54 57.29 14.22
C PHE A 231 -25.04 57.51 13.95
#